data_AF-A0A7R9WQY4-F1
#
_entry.id   AF-A0A7R9WQY4-F1
#
_cell.length_a   1.000
_cell.length_b   1.000
_cell.length_c   1.000
_cell.angle_alpha   90.00
_cell.angle_beta   90.00
_cell.angle_gamma   90.00
#
_symmetry.space_group_name_H-M   'P 1'
#
loop_
_entity.id
_entity.type
_entity.pdbx_description
1 polymer ?
#
loop_
_entity_poly.entity_id
_entity_poly.type
_entity_poly.pdbx_seq_one_letter_code
_entity_poly.pdbx_strand_id
1 'polypeptide(L)'
;PDAVEMVYNAFVKQDDEEQGARLGRKNAQVMDRLSKMQSHQQAVIRGIRDSHVHSKVALKASDSFVIKAQQANNIGKPGHPTMLLAQVPLLHFRISLGTSTSGTCYITPNQILFSTSFIPLVGSSKVMLFDLALVQFQVVENVTSTLLKPFPNTMNVVVNREVVYSFRPALNPNRLWTFLNVVQTSIGDAGMSEFSQPDQAVVEDEEGVLRLANSVSDDQYSI
;
A
#
# COMPACT_ATOMS: atom_id res chain seq x y z
N PRO A 1 3.51 40.71 48.79
CA PRO A 1 2.77 39.52 48.31
C PRO A 1 2.62 39.55 46.78
N ASP A 2 2.13 40.67 46.24
CA ASP A 2 1.74 40.82 44.83
C ASP A 2 2.89 40.73 43.82
N ALA A 3 4.10 41.19 44.17
CA ALA A 3 5.26 41.13 43.28
C ALA A 3 5.76 39.69 43.03
N VAL A 4 5.67 38.81 44.04
CA VAL A 4 6.09 37.41 43.93
C VAL A 4 5.09 36.64 43.07
N GLU A 5 3.80 36.91 43.25
CA GLU A 5 2.73 36.31 42.44
C GLU A 5 2.80 36.76 40.97
N MET A 6 3.11 38.04 40.71
CA MET A 6 3.32 38.55 39.36
C MET A 6 4.48 37.87 38.63
N VAL A 7 5.61 37.69 39.33
CA VAL A 7 6.78 36.99 38.77
C VAL A 7 6.47 35.51 38.53
N TYR A 8 5.81 34.85 39.48
CA TYR A 8 5.37 33.47 39.32
C TYR A 8 4.47 33.29 38.09
N ASN A 9 3.46 34.14 37.94
CA ASN A 9 2.54 34.09 36.80
C ASN A 9 3.24 34.36 35.47
N ALA A 10 4.25 35.24 35.45
CA ALA A 10 5.07 35.48 34.26
C ALA A 10 5.90 34.25 33.87
N PHE A 11 6.49 33.54 34.83
CA PHE A 11 7.23 32.30 34.58
C PHE A 11 6.31 31.16 34.11
N VAL A 12 5.13 31.01 34.71
CA VAL A 12 4.13 30.01 34.27
C VAL A 12 3.72 30.28 32.83
N LYS A 13 3.40 31.54 32.49
CA LYS A 13 3.03 31.92 31.13
C LYS A 13 4.16 31.65 30.13
N GLN A 14 5.40 31.99 30.49
CA GLN A 14 6.56 31.72 29.64
C GLN A 14 6.79 30.22 29.43
N ASP A 15 6.63 29.41 30.49
CA ASP A 15 6.77 27.95 30.38
C ASP A 15 5.67 27.35 29.50
N ASP A 16 4.41 27.78 29.65
CA ASP A 16 3.30 27.33 28.81
C ASP A 16 3.54 27.67 27.32
N GLU A 17 3.99 28.89 27.03
CA GLU A 17 4.32 29.33 25.66
C GLU A 17 5.49 28.51 25.08
N GLU A 18 6.54 28.26 25.88
CA GLU A 18 7.69 27.47 25.46
C GLU A 18 7.32 26.00 25.24
N GLN A 19 6.53 25.39 26.14
CA GLN A 19 6.03 24.03 26.00
C GLN A 19 5.16 23.89 24.75
N GLY A 20 4.26 24.85 24.51
CA GLY A 20 3.46 24.92 23.29
C GLY A 20 4.31 24.98 22.02
N ALA A 21 5.33 25.85 22.00
CA ALA A 21 6.24 25.98 20.87
C ALA A 21 7.11 24.73 20.66
N ARG A 22 7.54 24.06 21.74
CA ARG A 22 8.29 22.79 21.69
C ARG A 22 7.42 21.67 21.14
N LEU A 23 6.17 21.56 21.58
CA LEU A 23 5.21 20.58 21.05
C LEU A 23 4.91 20.84 19.57
N GLY A 24 4.71 22.10 19.17
CA GLY A 24 4.50 22.48 17.78
C GLY A 24 5.66 22.04 16.87
N ARG A 25 6.91 22.29 17.28
CA ARG A 25 8.11 21.84 16.55
C ARG A 25 8.20 20.32 16.46
N LYS A 26 7.94 19.60 17.55
CA LYS A 26 7.94 18.13 17.55
C LYS A 26 6.85 17.56 16.63
N ASN A 27 5.65 18.11 16.66
CA ASN A 27 4.57 17.69 15.78
C ASN A 27 4.92 17.96 14.31
N ALA A 28 5.49 19.11 13.99
CA ALA A 28 5.96 19.41 12.64
C ALA A 28 7.02 18.40 12.16
N GLN A 29 7.98 18.04 13.01
CA GLN A 29 8.98 17.01 12.69
C GLN A 29 8.36 15.62 12.48
N VAL A 30 7.35 15.26 13.29
CA VAL A 30 6.63 13.99 13.12
C VAL A 30 5.87 13.99 11.79
N MET A 31 5.18 15.07 11.44
CA MET A 31 4.46 15.19 10.17
C MET A 31 5.39 15.14 8.97
N ASP A 32 6.55 15.81 9.00
CA ASP A 32 7.56 15.73 7.94
C ASP A 32 8.05 14.29 7.74
N ARG A 33 8.36 13.57 8.83
CA ARG A 33 8.78 12.16 8.75
C ARG A 33 7.66 11.27 8.19
N LEU A 34 6.42 11.47 8.62
CA LEU A 34 5.28 10.70 8.11
C LEU A 34 5.07 10.94 6.62
N SER A 35 5.16 12.19 6.16
CA SER A 35 5.07 12.53 4.74
C SER A 35 6.16 11.84 3.92
N LYS A 36 7.43 11.91 4.35
CA LYS A 36 8.54 11.23 3.68
C LYS A 36 8.36 9.71 3.62
N MET A 37 7.89 9.10 4.71
CA MET A 37 7.60 7.67 4.75
C MET A 37 6.48 7.29 3.76
N GLN A 38 5.42 8.08 3.69
CA GLN A 38 4.32 7.86 2.74
C GLN A 38 4.80 7.99 1.30
N SER A 39 5.55 9.05 0.96
CA SER A 39 6.12 9.22 -0.38
C SER A 39 7.05 8.07 -0.77
N HIS A 40 7.89 7.59 0.16
CA HIS A 40 8.76 6.44 -0.08
C HIS A 40 7.94 5.16 -0.36
N GLN A 41 6.92 4.88 0.45
CA GLN A 41 6.04 3.73 0.23
C GLN A 41 5.35 3.77 -1.14
N GLN A 42 4.86 4.96 -1.55
CA GLN A 42 4.26 5.16 -2.86
C GLN A 42 5.27 4.95 -3.99
N ALA A 43 6.49 5.49 -3.85
CA ALA A 43 7.56 5.29 -4.83
C ALA A 43 7.90 3.81 -5.02
N VAL A 44 7.97 3.05 -3.93
CA VAL A 44 8.21 1.59 -3.99
C VAL A 44 7.07 0.87 -4.70
N ILE A 45 5.80 1.19 -4.40
CA ILE A 45 4.64 0.58 -5.07
C ILE A 45 4.67 0.87 -6.58
N ARG A 46 4.96 2.12 -6.97
CA ARG A 46 5.11 2.51 -8.38
C ARG A 46 6.27 1.77 -9.05
N GLY A 47 7.41 1.66 -8.39
CA GLY A 47 8.56 0.90 -8.88
C GLY A 47 8.21 -0.56 -9.16
N ILE A 48 7.49 -1.23 -8.26
CA ILE A 48 7.04 -2.62 -8.49
C ILE A 48 6.01 -2.69 -9.62
N ARG A 49 5.06 -1.75 -9.70
CA ARG A 49 4.07 -1.69 -10.78
C ARG A 49 4.75 -1.71 -12.16
N ASP A 50 5.76 -0.87 -12.31
CA ASP A 50 6.42 -0.62 -13.60
C ASP A 50 7.58 -1.60 -13.87
N SER A 51 7.94 -2.42 -12.88
CA SER A 51 9.03 -3.41 -12.98
C SER A 51 8.83 -4.48 -14.06
N HIS A 52 7.59 -4.69 -14.53
CA HIS A 52 7.31 -5.66 -15.60
C HIS A 52 8.01 -5.32 -16.92
N VAL A 53 8.36 -4.04 -17.15
CA VAL A 53 9.12 -3.59 -18.33
C VAL A 53 10.61 -3.97 -18.21
N HIS A 54 11.13 -4.05 -16.99
CA HIS A 54 12.57 -4.19 -16.73
C HIS A 54 12.99 -5.58 -16.24
N SER A 55 12.04 -6.41 -15.78
CA SER A 55 12.32 -7.74 -15.22
C SER A 55 11.48 -8.83 -15.86
N LYS A 56 12.15 -9.88 -16.37
CA LYS A 56 11.48 -11.08 -16.91
C LYS A 56 10.62 -11.81 -15.87
N VAL A 57 11.01 -11.76 -14.59
CA VAL A 57 10.25 -12.39 -13.50
C VAL A 57 8.97 -11.58 -13.23
N ALA A 58 9.09 -10.25 -13.18
CA ALA A 58 7.95 -9.36 -13.01
C ALA A 58 6.97 -9.46 -14.19
N LEU A 59 7.48 -9.54 -15.42
CA LEU A 59 6.67 -9.77 -16.62
C LEU A 59 5.85 -11.06 -16.51
N LYS A 60 6.50 -12.19 -16.18
CA LYS A 60 5.79 -13.47 -16.00
C LYS A 60 4.73 -13.42 -14.90
N ALA A 61 5.01 -12.71 -13.81
CA ALA A 61 4.05 -12.54 -12.71
C ALA A 61 2.84 -11.69 -13.14
N SER A 62 3.08 -10.62 -13.90
CA SER A 62 2.04 -9.78 -14.51
C SER A 62 1.20 -10.58 -15.51
N ASP A 63 1.83 -11.33 -16.43
CA ASP A 63 1.11 -12.17 -17.40
C ASP A 63 0.25 -13.22 -16.70
N SER A 64 0.80 -13.87 -15.67
CA SER A 64 0.07 -14.85 -14.87
C SER A 64 -1.14 -14.24 -14.16
N PHE A 65 -1.03 -12.98 -13.71
CA PHE A 65 -2.13 -12.24 -13.13
C PHE A 65 -3.19 -11.92 -14.18
N VAL A 66 -2.80 -11.41 -15.35
CA VAL A 66 -3.72 -11.05 -16.45
C VAL A 66 -4.49 -12.28 -16.93
N ILE A 67 -3.83 -13.43 -17.12
CA ILE A 67 -4.48 -14.69 -17.52
C ILE A 67 -5.56 -15.09 -16.51
N LYS A 68 -5.29 -14.97 -15.21
CA LYS A 68 -6.30 -15.22 -14.16
C LYS A 68 -7.41 -14.17 -14.20
N ALA A 69 -7.06 -12.90 -14.40
CA ALA A 69 -8.02 -11.81 -14.44
C ALA A 69 -9.00 -11.94 -15.59
N GLN A 70 -8.57 -12.44 -16.76
CA GLN A 70 -9.44 -12.74 -17.89
C GLN A 70 -10.54 -13.77 -17.56
N GLN A 71 -10.35 -14.60 -16.54
CA GLN A 71 -11.35 -15.58 -16.09
C GLN A 71 -12.38 -14.97 -15.11
N ALA A 72 -12.27 -13.68 -14.79
CA ALA A 72 -13.15 -13.03 -13.82
C ALA A 72 -14.55 -12.80 -14.39
N ASN A 73 -15.57 -13.32 -13.69
CA ASN A 73 -16.95 -13.32 -14.16
C ASN A 73 -17.68 -11.98 -14.00
N ASN A 74 -16.99 -10.95 -13.52
CA ASN A 74 -17.58 -9.66 -13.13
C ASN A 74 -16.98 -8.46 -13.85
N ILE A 75 -16.06 -8.66 -14.80
CA ILE A 75 -15.53 -7.57 -15.63
C ILE A 75 -16.66 -6.93 -16.43
N GLY A 76 -16.66 -5.61 -16.50
CA GLY A 76 -17.65 -4.81 -17.24
C GLY A 76 -19.02 -4.70 -16.56
N LYS A 77 -19.23 -5.32 -15.39
CA LYS A 77 -20.46 -5.14 -14.61
C LYS A 77 -20.41 -3.82 -13.82
N PRO A 78 -21.57 -3.20 -13.51
CA PRO A 78 -21.60 -2.00 -12.67
C PRO A 78 -20.86 -2.21 -11.34
N GLY A 79 -19.99 -1.27 -10.96
CA GLY A 79 -19.20 -1.36 -9.73
C GLY A 79 -17.97 -2.28 -9.81
N HIS A 80 -17.60 -2.74 -11.00
CA HIS A 80 -16.44 -3.61 -11.25
C HIS A 80 -15.53 -3.04 -12.34
N PRO A 81 -14.26 -3.50 -12.44
CA PRO A 81 -13.34 -3.04 -13.47
C PRO A 81 -13.89 -3.23 -14.88
N THR A 82 -13.75 -2.20 -15.71
CA THR A 82 -14.02 -2.26 -17.16
C THR A 82 -12.81 -2.73 -17.95
N MET A 83 -11.60 -2.49 -17.43
CA MET A 83 -10.33 -2.83 -18.08
C MET A 83 -9.48 -3.76 -17.22
N LEU A 84 -8.75 -4.64 -17.89
CA LEU A 84 -7.71 -5.46 -17.28
C LEU A 84 -6.38 -4.70 -17.32
N LEU A 85 -5.71 -4.59 -16.18
CA LEU A 85 -4.42 -3.93 -16.10
C LEU A 85 -3.32 -4.97 -15.96
N ALA A 86 -2.32 -4.91 -16.85
CA ALA A 86 -1.11 -5.70 -16.74
C ALA A 86 -0.27 -5.16 -15.58
N GLN A 87 -0.36 -5.81 -14.42
CA GLN A 87 0.28 -5.36 -13.20
C GLN A 87 0.91 -6.51 -12.44
N VAL A 88 2.06 -6.23 -11.85
CA VAL A 88 2.76 -7.16 -10.97
C VAL A 88 2.01 -7.24 -9.64
N PRO A 89 1.66 -8.45 -9.16
CA PRO A 89 1.11 -8.61 -7.81
C PRO A 89 2.10 -8.14 -6.75
N LEU A 90 1.66 -7.22 -5.88
CA LEU A 90 2.39 -6.76 -4.71
C LEU A 90 2.37 -7.80 -3.59
N LEU A 91 1.23 -8.49 -3.45
CA LEU A 91 1.01 -9.49 -2.41
C LEU A 91 0.04 -10.56 -2.93
N HIS A 92 0.29 -11.81 -2.56
CA HIS A 92 -0.70 -12.87 -2.71
C HIS A 92 -0.72 -13.78 -1.49
N PHE A 93 -1.88 -14.29 -1.13
CA PHE A 93 -2.06 -15.14 0.04
C PHE A 93 -3.29 -16.04 -0.10
N ARG A 94 -3.34 -17.09 0.72
CA ARG A 94 -4.46 -18.01 0.75
C ARG A 94 -5.67 -17.39 1.45
N ILE A 95 -6.85 -17.70 0.94
CA ILE A 95 -8.13 -17.27 1.52
C ILE A 95 -9.09 -18.45 1.68
N SER A 96 -10.05 -18.32 2.59
CA SER A 96 -11.18 -19.24 2.70
C SER A 96 -12.53 -18.50 2.68
N LEU A 97 -13.53 -19.15 2.08
CA LEU A 97 -14.92 -18.70 2.03
C LEU A 97 -15.79 -19.75 2.72
N GLY A 98 -15.60 -19.88 4.03
CA GLY A 98 -16.23 -20.95 4.83
C GLY A 98 -15.42 -22.25 4.82
N THR A 99 -16.11 -23.38 4.98
CA THR A 99 -15.48 -24.70 5.23
C THR A 99 -15.05 -25.43 3.96
N SER A 100 -15.72 -25.17 2.84
CA SER A 100 -15.60 -26.00 1.62
C SER A 100 -15.05 -25.24 0.42
N THR A 101 -14.70 -23.97 0.60
CA THR A 101 -14.18 -23.10 -0.46
C THR A 101 -12.89 -22.46 0.01
N SER A 102 -11.82 -22.67 -0.76
CA SER A 102 -10.54 -22.02 -0.55
C SER A 102 -10.04 -21.40 -1.84
N GLY A 103 -9.09 -20.49 -1.71
CA GLY A 103 -8.58 -19.78 -2.87
C GLY A 103 -7.30 -19.03 -2.60
N THR A 104 -6.95 -18.20 -3.57
CA THR A 104 -5.83 -17.26 -3.48
C THR A 104 -6.34 -15.87 -3.80
N CYS A 105 -5.93 -14.90 -3.00
CA CYS A 105 -6.09 -13.48 -3.26
C CYS A 105 -4.78 -12.94 -3.85
N TYR A 106 -4.88 -12.11 -4.89
CA TYR A 106 -3.77 -11.39 -5.50
C TYR A 106 -4.09 -9.90 -5.42
N ILE A 107 -3.19 -9.10 -4.88
CA ILE A 107 -3.31 -7.65 -4.79
C ILE A 107 -2.25 -7.03 -5.69
N THR A 108 -2.69 -6.23 -6.65
CA THR A 108 -1.84 -5.37 -7.48
C THR A 108 -2.02 -3.91 -7.04
N PRO A 109 -1.30 -2.94 -7.61
CA PRO A 109 -1.46 -1.54 -7.28
C PRO A 109 -2.87 -0.99 -7.49
N ASN A 110 -3.61 -1.49 -8.49
CA ASN A 110 -4.94 -0.97 -8.82
C ASN A 110 -6.06 -2.01 -8.71
N GLN A 111 -5.75 -3.30 -8.64
CA GLN A 111 -6.76 -4.35 -8.70
C GLN A 111 -6.53 -5.40 -7.61
N ILE A 112 -7.62 -6.04 -7.19
CA ILE A 112 -7.60 -7.20 -6.31
C ILE A 112 -8.38 -8.34 -6.95
N LEU A 113 -7.74 -9.50 -7.04
CA LEU A 113 -8.29 -10.70 -7.68
C LEU A 113 -8.43 -11.82 -6.65
N PHE A 114 -9.61 -12.42 -6.61
CA PHE A 114 -9.88 -13.61 -5.83
C PHE A 114 -10.12 -14.79 -6.77
N SER A 115 -9.31 -15.84 -6.62
CA SER A 115 -9.46 -17.09 -7.37
C SER A 115 -9.77 -18.21 -6.39
N THR A 116 -11.01 -18.70 -6.40
CA THR A 116 -11.52 -19.70 -5.47
C THR A 116 -11.92 -20.98 -6.18
N SER A 117 -11.83 -22.10 -5.48
CA SER A 117 -12.27 -23.43 -5.93
C SER A 117 -12.99 -24.15 -4.80
N PHE A 118 -14.07 -24.86 -5.14
CA PHE A 118 -14.75 -25.76 -4.21
C PHE A 118 -13.96 -27.05 -3.99
N ILE A 119 -13.92 -27.53 -2.75
CA ILE A 119 -13.36 -28.83 -2.35
C ILE A 119 -14.54 -29.66 -1.82
N PRO A 120 -14.87 -30.88 -2.31
CA PRO A 120 -14.11 -31.80 -3.17
C PRO A 120 -14.63 -31.92 -4.62
N LEU A 121 -15.62 -31.11 -5.02
CA LEU A 121 -16.24 -31.19 -6.34
C LEU A 121 -15.35 -30.51 -7.39
N VAL A 122 -14.60 -31.35 -8.11
CA VAL A 122 -13.81 -30.97 -9.29
C VAL A 122 -14.69 -30.18 -10.26
N GLY A 123 -14.39 -28.90 -10.47
CA GLY A 123 -14.78 -28.23 -11.72
C GLY A 123 -15.11 -26.75 -11.66
N SER A 124 -15.66 -26.21 -10.56
CA SER A 124 -16.04 -24.78 -10.55
C SER A 124 -14.98 -23.94 -9.85
N SER A 125 -14.11 -23.31 -10.65
CA SER A 125 -13.35 -22.15 -10.21
C SER A 125 -14.22 -20.90 -10.34
N LYS A 126 -14.19 -20.04 -9.32
CA LYS A 126 -14.81 -18.71 -9.38
C LYS A 126 -13.70 -17.68 -9.23
N VAL A 127 -13.58 -16.82 -10.22
CA VAL A 127 -12.67 -15.67 -10.19
C VAL A 127 -13.48 -14.39 -10.12
N MET A 128 -13.10 -13.51 -9.20
CA MET A 128 -13.69 -12.19 -9.00
C MET A 128 -12.58 -11.14 -9.01
N LEU A 129 -12.76 -10.07 -9.77
CA LEU A 129 -11.81 -8.97 -9.88
C LEU A 129 -12.45 -7.67 -9.42
N PHE A 130 -11.76 -6.89 -8.60
CA PHE A 130 -12.24 -5.59 -8.14
C PHE A 130 -11.21 -4.50 -8.37
N ASP A 131 -11.70 -3.29 -8.64
CA ASP A 131 -10.86 -2.09 -8.71
C ASP A 131 -10.68 -1.56 -7.30
N LEU A 132 -9.43 -1.40 -6.86
CA LEU A 132 -9.11 -0.89 -5.54
C LEU A 132 -9.59 0.56 -5.34
N ALA A 133 -9.78 1.34 -6.41
CA ALA A 133 -10.35 2.68 -6.32
C ALA A 133 -11.87 2.68 -6.04
N LEU A 134 -12.57 1.59 -6.36
CA LEU A 134 -14.04 1.50 -6.30
C LEU A 134 -14.55 0.70 -5.09
N VAL A 135 -13.67 0.01 -4.38
CA VAL A 135 -14.03 -0.84 -3.23
C VAL A 135 -13.55 -0.27 -1.91
N GLN A 136 -14.29 -0.57 -0.85
CA GLN A 136 -13.86 -0.38 0.52
C GLN A 136 -13.72 -1.73 1.21
N PHE A 137 -12.89 -1.78 2.25
CA PHE A 137 -12.71 -2.99 3.04
C PHE A 137 -13.17 -2.78 4.46
N GLN A 138 -13.95 -3.74 4.96
CA GLN A 138 -14.40 -3.76 6.34
C GLN A 138 -13.92 -5.03 7.01
N VAL A 139 -13.24 -4.89 8.16
CA VAL A 139 -12.85 -6.02 8.99
C VAL A 139 -14.01 -6.34 9.93
N VAL A 140 -14.52 -7.56 9.87
CA VAL A 140 -15.46 -8.11 10.83
C VAL A 140 -14.68 -9.01 11.77
N GLU A 141 -14.36 -8.46 12.94
CA GLU A 141 -13.74 -9.22 14.01
C GLU A 141 -14.75 -10.21 14.58
N ASN A 142 -14.34 -11.47 14.70
CA ASN A 142 -15.18 -12.50 15.29
C ASN A 142 -14.44 -13.04 16.51
N VAL A 143 -15.09 -12.93 17.68
CA VAL A 143 -14.42 -13.08 18.98
C VAL A 143 -14.02 -14.53 19.28
N THR A 144 -14.50 -15.51 18.51
CA THR A 144 -14.27 -16.94 18.74
C THR A 144 -13.49 -17.58 17.60
N SER A 145 -12.17 -17.71 17.80
CA SER A 145 -11.36 -18.71 17.09
C SER A 145 -11.70 -20.10 17.65
N THR A 146 -12.03 -21.05 16.79
CA THR A 146 -12.26 -22.45 17.19
C THR A 146 -11.38 -23.37 16.34
N LEU A 147 -11.18 -24.62 16.79
CA LEU A 147 -10.46 -25.64 16.00
C LEU A 147 -11.02 -25.79 14.57
N LEU A 148 -12.33 -25.57 14.39
CA LEU A 148 -13.02 -25.65 13.09
C LEU A 148 -13.04 -24.29 12.34
N LYS A 149 -12.62 -23.19 12.97
CA LYS A 149 -12.53 -21.84 12.41
C LYS A 149 -11.19 -21.19 12.83
N PRO A 150 -10.05 -21.69 12.32
CA PRO A 150 -8.72 -21.18 12.70
C PRO A 150 -8.49 -19.72 12.29
N PHE A 151 -9.26 -19.23 11.31
CA PHE A 151 -9.29 -17.83 10.90
C PHE A 151 -10.69 -17.27 11.21
N PRO A 152 -10.93 -16.74 12.42
CA PRO A 152 -12.25 -16.25 12.80
C PRO A 152 -12.62 -14.94 12.09
N ASN A 153 -11.61 -14.13 11.79
CA ASN A 153 -11.80 -12.80 11.26
C ASN A 153 -12.11 -12.84 9.77
N THR A 154 -13.13 -12.08 9.40
CA THR A 154 -13.64 -12.00 8.04
C THR A 154 -13.39 -10.59 7.52
N MET A 155 -13.03 -10.49 6.24
CA MET A 155 -12.89 -9.22 5.55
C MET A 155 -13.94 -9.14 4.45
N ASN A 156 -14.70 -8.04 4.47
CA ASN A 156 -15.73 -7.76 3.49
C ASN A 156 -15.21 -6.74 2.48
N VAL A 157 -15.48 -7.00 1.21
CA VAL A 157 -15.33 -6.05 0.11
C VAL A 157 -16.68 -5.38 -0.08
N VAL A 158 -16.67 -4.05 -0.02
CA VAL A 158 -17.87 -3.22 -0.05
C VAL A 158 -17.83 -2.32 -1.28
N VAL A 159 -18.89 -2.34 -2.08
CA VAL A 159 -19.11 -1.45 -3.22
C VAL A 159 -20.43 -0.75 -3.00
N ASN A 160 -20.47 0.58 -3.13
CA ASN A 160 -21.71 1.37 -2.94
C ASN A 160 -22.45 1.07 -1.61
N ARG A 161 -21.70 0.85 -0.52
CA ARG A 161 -22.20 0.48 0.83
C ARG A 161 -22.81 -0.92 0.94
N GLU A 162 -22.72 -1.75 -0.10
CA GLU A 162 -23.16 -3.14 -0.08
C GLU A 162 -21.98 -4.10 -0.04
N VAL A 163 -22.09 -5.16 0.77
CA VAL A 163 -21.07 -6.22 0.82
C VAL A 163 -21.20 -7.09 -0.43
N VAL A 164 -20.23 -6.97 -1.35
CA VAL A 164 -20.21 -7.71 -2.62
C VAL A 164 -19.35 -8.97 -2.55
N TYR A 165 -18.46 -9.05 -1.57
CA TYR A 165 -17.61 -10.22 -1.37
C TYR A 165 -17.16 -10.32 0.09
N SER A 166 -16.97 -11.54 0.59
CA SER A 166 -16.55 -11.80 1.96
C SER A 166 -15.58 -12.96 1.98
N PHE A 167 -14.45 -12.80 2.66
CA PHE A 167 -13.39 -13.81 2.70
C PHE A 167 -12.64 -13.79 4.02
N ARG A 168 -11.91 -14.87 4.31
CA ARG A 168 -11.04 -14.99 5.48
C ARG A 168 -9.59 -15.08 5.03
N PRO A 169 -8.75 -14.07 5.31
CA PRO A 169 -7.35 -14.11 4.93
C PRO A 169 -6.58 -15.10 5.82
N ALA A 170 -5.62 -15.82 5.24
CA ALA A 170 -4.58 -16.55 5.98
C ALA A 170 -3.50 -15.61 6.57
N LEU A 171 -3.83 -14.34 6.75
CA LEU A 171 -2.99 -13.27 7.29
C LEU A 171 -3.78 -12.53 8.37
N ASN A 172 -3.09 -11.77 9.21
CA ASN A 172 -3.77 -10.89 10.16
C ASN A 172 -4.61 -9.83 9.41
N PRO A 173 -5.94 -9.75 9.63
CA PRO A 173 -6.81 -8.84 8.89
C PRO A 173 -6.50 -7.36 9.11
N ASN A 174 -6.06 -6.97 10.32
CA ASN A 174 -5.72 -5.57 10.61
C ASN A 174 -4.44 -5.18 9.84
N ARG A 175 -3.46 -6.07 9.75
CA ARG A 175 -2.28 -5.86 8.89
C ARG A 175 -2.65 -5.78 7.41
N LEU A 176 -3.53 -6.66 6.96
CA LEU A 176 -4.02 -6.65 5.58
C LEU A 176 -4.79 -5.36 5.27
N TRP A 177 -5.62 -4.88 6.19
CA TRP A 177 -6.35 -3.63 6.07
C TRP A 177 -5.41 -2.43 5.97
N THR A 178 -4.40 -2.35 6.85
CA THR A 178 -3.36 -1.31 6.76
C THR A 178 -2.64 -1.35 5.42
N PHE A 179 -2.27 -2.54 4.93
CA PHE A 179 -1.63 -2.69 3.62
C PHE A 179 -2.54 -2.22 2.48
N LEU A 180 -3.80 -2.63 2.47
CA LEU A 180 -4.77 -2.21 1.46
C LEU A 180 -4.98 -0.69 1.45
N ASN A 181 -5.03 -0.05 2.62
CA ASN A 181 -5.11 1.40 2.71
C ASN A 181 -3.90 2.08 2.08
N VAL A 182 -2.68 1.59 2.34
CA VAL A 182 -1.45 2.13 1.75
C VAL A 182 -1.46 1.97 0.23
N VAL A 183 -1.95 0.83 -0.28
CA VAL A 183 -2.09 0.63 -1.73
C VAL A 183 -3.14 1.58 -2.30
N GLN A 184 -4.30 1.73 -1.66
CA GLN A 184 -5.38 2.60 -2.13
C GLN A 184 -4.98 4.09 -2.13
N THR A 185 -4.24 4.57 -1.15
CA THR A 185 -3.73 5.95 -1.15
C THR A 185 -2.75 6.21 -2.29
N SER A 186 -1.99 5.19 -2.70
CA SER A 186 -1.07 5.32 -3.84
C SER A 186 -1.76 5.50 -5.20
N ILE A 187 -3.06 5.14 -5.30
CA ILE A 187 -3.86 5.29 -6.52
C ILE A 187 -4.27 6.76 -6.72
N GLY A 188 -4.65 7.47 -5.64
CA GLY A 188 -5.13 8.85 -5.69
C GLY A 188 -4.06 9.89 -6.04
N ASP A 189 -2.80 9.61 -5.70
CA ASP A 189 -1.68 10.57 -5.86
C ASP A 189 -0.96 10.49 -7.21
N ALA A 190 -1.54 9.82 -8.21
CA ALA A 190 -0.98 9.76 -9.57
C ALA A 190 -0.79 11.14 -10.24
N GLY A 191 -1.25 12.23 -9.60
CA GLY A 191 -1.16 13.61 -10.09
C GLY A 191 0.07 14.42 -9.66
N MET A 192 0.84 14.05 -8.62
CA MET A 192 2.03 14.84 -8.23
C MET A 192 3.13 13.99 -7.61
N SER A 193 4.28 13.93 -8.29
CA SER A 193 5.56 13.72 -7.61
C SER A 193 6.65 14.50 -8.33
N GLU A 194 6.93 15.71 -7.86
CA GLU A 194 8.13 16.50 -8.18
C GLU A 194 9.43 15.93 -7.55
N PHE A 195 9.39 14.72 -7.01
CA PHE A 195 10.54 14.06 -6.37
C PHE A 195 11.17 12.96 -7.23
N SER A 196 11.06 13.06 -8.55
CA SER A 196 12.03 12.45 -9.45
C SER A 196 13.23 13.39 -9.57
N GLN A 197 14.00 13.56 -8.50
CA GLN A 197 15.40 13.95 -8.69
C GLN A 197 16.08 12.78 -9.40
N PRO A 198 16.76 12.99 -10.54
CA PRO A 198 17.52 11.95 -11.17
C PRO A 198 18.70 11.63 -10.23
N ASP A 199 18.68 10.44 -9.63
CA ASP A 199 19.91 9.85 -9.14
C ASP A 199 20.88 9.78 -10.33
N GLN A 200 22.01 10.44 -10.11
CA GLN A 200 23.28 10.39 -10.83
C GLN A 200 23.31 9.40 -11.99
N ALA A 201 23.43 9.94 -13.21
CA ALA A 201 23.71 9.18 -14.41
C ALA A 201 24.97 8.32 -14.18
N VAL A 202 24.76 7.01 -14.06
CA VAL A 202 25.83 6.02 -14.19
C VAL A 202 26.15 5.95 -15.67
N VAL A 203 27.23 6.62 -16.08
CA VAL A 203 27.81 6.42 -17.41
C VAL A 203 28.67 5.16 -17.31
N GLU A 204 28.21 4.08 -17.94
CA GLU A 204 29.07 2.94 -18.24
C GLU A 204 30.01 3.35 -19.38
N ASP A 205 31.30 3.56 -19.08
CA ASP A 205 32.32 3.55 -20.12
C ASP A 205 32.69 2.09 -20.48
N GLU A 206 33.07 1.87 -21.73
CA GLU A 206 33.26 0.56 -22.40
C GLU A 206 34.33 -0.37 -21.79
N GLU A 207 34.89 -0.07 -20.62
CA GLU A 207 35.89 -0.91 -19.94
C GLU A 207 35.48 -1.44 -18.54
N GLY A 208 34.23 -1.24 -18.10
CA GLY A 208 33.67 -2.03 -16.99
C GLY A 208 34.31 -1.84 -15.61
N VAL A 209 34.81 -0.63 -15.29
CA VAL A 209 35.35 -0.30 -13.95
C VAL A 209 34.49 0.76 -13.25
N LEU A 210 33.82 0.40 -12.16
CA LEU A 210 33.07 1.31 -11.29
C LEU A 210 34.03 2.26 -10.55
N ARG A 211 33.91 3.57 -10.79
CA ARG A 211 34.54 4.61 -9.94
C ARG A 211 33.46 5.54 -9.37
N LEU A 212 33.52 5.74 -8.06
CA LEU A 212 32.71 6.76 -7.37
C LEU A 212 33.20 8.14 -7.83
N ALA A 213 32.31 8.94 -8.41
CA ALA A 213 32.58 10.34 -8.68
C ALA A 213 32.63 11.10 -7.34
N ASN A 214 33.83 11.37 -6.85
CA ASN A 214 34.01 12.33 -5.77
C ASN A 214 33.62 13.72 -6.30
N SER A 215 32.65 14.35 -5.66
CA SER A 215 32.33 15.76 -5.85
C SER A 215 33.57 16.60 -5.54
N VAL A 216 34.20 17.15 -6.57
CA VAL A 216 35.24 18.17 -6.42
C VAL A 216 34.56 19.45 -5.94
N SER A 217 34.87 19.82 -4.71
CA SER A 217 34.69 21.17 -4.19
C SER A 217 35.76 22.06 -4.80
N ASP A 218 35.40 22.93 -5.74
CA ASP A 218 36.26 24.03 -6.15
C ASP A 218 35.81 25.33 -5.45
N ASP A 219 36.47 25.60 -4.32
CA ASP A 219 36.82 26.96 -3.94
C ASP A 219 37.83 27.48 -4.97
N GLN A 220 37.52 28.56 -5.69
CA GLN A 220 38.57 29.48 -6.12
C GLN A 220 38.07 30.90 -6.41
N TYR A 221 38.80 31.82 -5.79
CA TYR A 221 38.79 33.28 -5.85
C TYR A 221 39.12 33.86 -7.24
N SER A 222 38.80 35.17 -7.35
CA SER A 222 39.36 36.24 -8.21
C SER A 222 38.46 36.64 -9.39
N ILE A 223 38.13 37.91 -9.63
CA ILE A 223 38.85 39.18 -9.41
C ILE A 223 37.93 40.22 -8.74
#